data_AF-A0A914NSX2-F1
#
_entry.id   AF-A0A914NSX2-F1
#
_cell.length_a   1.000
_cell.length_b   1.000
_cell.length_c   1.000
_cell.angle_alpha   90.00
_cell.angle_beta   90.00
_cell.angle_gamma   90.00
#
_symmetry.space_group_name_H-M   'P 1'
#
loop_
_entity.id
_entity.type
_entity.pdbx_description
1 polymer ?
#
loop_
_entity_poly.entity_id
_entity_poly.type
_entity_poly.pdbx_seq_one_letter_code
_entity_poly.pdbx_strand_id
1 'polypeptide(L)'
;MKGKRLFENSKTAQFIAKIDADLFNQPLYLINHCEIDIEIIPNDSRFVLVTYGLQNAMETPTRYHFEVVNMKLYVKKVDLMDGLALDIAKRLETKPARYSIRKTMMKPLFISQGRYEFNANLFMDQIPRRITLGLVSNSDYVGNISRSPFNFQHFNVREISIIANGRNYPQAPYDFDYENGKYIRAFNDMNEAIGLANSTESNGITLQQYGKTHCIYVFNLTNSGEDQGGTFDLIKNGTTAVNIKFNKAVPDGGIMLIVMGEADSLIMLDRNRTIASDTTI
;
A
#
# COMPACT_ATOMS: atom_id res chain seq x y z
N MET A 1 14.04 12.64 13.83
CA MET A 1 14.04 11.75 15.02
C MET A 1 13.33 12.43 16.22
N LYS A 2 12.00 12.63 16.18
CA LYS A 2 11.23 13.12 17.35
C LYS A 2 10.64 11.99 18.21
N GLY A 3 10.60 10.75 17.72
CA GLY A 3 9.99 9.61 18.42
C GLY A 3 10.81 8.99 19.56
N LYS A 4 12.14 9.16 19.59
CA LYS A 4 13.01 8.54 20.60
C LYS A 4 12.64 8.93 22.05
N ARG A 5 12.13 10.15 22.25
CA ARG A 5 11.74 10.68 23.57
C ARG A 5 10.40 10.18 24.09
N LEU A 6 9.53 9.64 23.23
CA LEU A 6 8.17 9.25 23.61
C LEU A 6 8.14 8.01 24.50
N PHE A 7 9.10 7.11 24.31
CA PHE A 7 9.16 5.80 24.98
C PHE A 7 10.36 5.67 25.92
N GLU A 8 11.03 6.77 26.28
CA GLU A 8 12.12 6.75 27.25
C GLU A 8 11.64 6.18 28.59
N ASN A 9 12.47 5.31 29.20
CA ASN A 9 12.17 4.62 30.46
C ASN A 9 10.86 3.82 30.44
N SER A 10 10.52 3.23 29.28
CA SER A 10 9.31 2.40 29.10
C SER A 10 7.99 3.16 29.35
N LYS A 11 7.99 4.48 29.11
CA LYS A 11 6.76 5.27 29.15
C LYS A 11 5.81 4.83 28.03
N THR A 12 4.52 4.76 28.35
CA THR A 12 3.45 4.55 27.37
C THR A 12 3.19 5.85 26.60
N ALA A 13 2.96 5.73 25.29
CA ALA A 13 2.51 6.84 24.45
C ALA A 13 1.13 6.54 23.86
N GLN A 14 0.37 7.59 23.56
CA GLN A 14 -0.95 7.49 22.93
C GLN A 14 -0.86 7.93 21.47
N PHE A 15 -1.54 7.18 20.61
CA PHE A 15 -1.61 7.44 19.18
C PHE A 15 -3.08 7.38 18.74
N ILE A 16 -3.43 8.22 17.78
CA ILE A 16 -4.71 8.16 17.09
C ILE A 16 -4.43 8.09 15.59
N ALA A 17 -5.05 7.12 14.93
CA ALA A 17 -4.95 6.92 13.49
C ALA A 17 -6.32 6.49 12.96
N LYS A 18 -6.59 6.82 11.69
CA LYS A 18 -7.71 6.24 10.97
C LYS A 18 -7.40 4.76 10.73
N ILE A 19 -8.38 3.88 10.87
CA ILE A 19 -8.25 2.50 10.39
C ILE A 19 -8.29 2.55 8.87
N ASP A 20 -7.18 2.16 8.26
CA ASP A 20 -7.04 2.07 6.81
C ASP A 20 -7.52 0.68 6.36
N ALA A 21 -8.76 0.63 5.89
CA ALA A 21 -9.39 -0.56 5.34
C ALA A 21 -10.27 -0.16 4.16
N ASP A 22 -10.35 -1.01 3.15
CA ASP A 22 -11.00 -0.71 1.87
C ASP A 22 -12.44 -0.17 2.05
N LEU A 23 -13.23 -0.75 2.97
CA LEU A 23 -14.59 -0.32 3.28
C LEU A 23 -14.67 1.03 4.04
N PHE A 24 -13.63 1.41 4.79
CA PHE A 24 -13.60 2.67 5.55
C PHE A 24 -13.03 3.83 4.73
N ASN A 25 -12.57 3.56 3.51
CA ASN A 25 -12.03 4.54 2.58
C ASN A 25 -13.05 5.05 1.56
N GLN A 26 -14.24 4.47 1.49
CA GLN A 26 -15.34 4.99 0.67
C GLN A 26 -16.12 6.12 1.39
N PRO A 27 -16.71 7.08 0.66
CA PRO A 27 -17.25 8.32 1.24
C PRO A 27 -18.65 8.20 1.89
N LEU A 28 -19.36 7.09 1.70
CA LEU A 28 -20.73 6.89 2.17
C LEU A 28 -20.76 6.31 3.59
N TYR A 29 -21.83 6.61 4.33
CA TYR A 29 -22.11 5.93 5.60
C TYR A 29 -22.68 4.54 5.35
N LEU A 30 -22.30 3.58 6.21
CA LEU A 30 -22.90 2.25 6.19
C LEU A 30 -24.38 2.34 6.63
N ILE A 31 -25.26 1.56 6.00
CA ILE A 31 -26.66 1.46 6.41
C ILE A 31 -26.78 0.90 7.84
N ASN A 32 -27.91 1.20 8.49
CA ASN A 32 -28.20 0.73 9.84
C ASN A 32 -28.31 -0.80 9.93
N HIS A 33 -28.09 -1.33 11.14
CA HIS A 33 -28.18 -2.76 11.47
C HIS A 33 -27.18 -3.65 10.74
N CYS A 34 -26.03 -3.11 10.32
CA CYS A 34 -24.89 -3.92 9.93
C CYS A 34 -24.05 -4.28 11.17
N GLU A 35 -23.72 -5.55 11.32
CA GLU A 35 -22.69 -6.01 12.24
C GLU A 35 -21.32 -5.83 11.59
N ILE A 36 -20.35 -5.31 12.35
CA ILE A 36 -18.98 -5.09 11.88
C ILE A 36 -18.05 -5.68 12.92
N ASP A 37 -17.36 -6.74 12.53
CA ASP A 37 -16.27 -7.32 13.30
C ASP A 37 -14.93 -6.80 12.77
N ILE A 38 -14.09 -6.31 13.68
CA ILE A 38 -12.76 -5.80 13.36
C ILE A 38 -11.75 -6.56 14.19
N GLU A 39 -10.86 -7.28 13.50
CA GLU A 39 -9.72 -7.96 14.11
C GLU A 39 -8.44 -7.18 13.78
N ILE A 40 -7.64 -6.86 14.81
CA ILE A 40 -6.38 -6.13 14.66
C ILE A 40 -5.25 -7.00 15.22
N ILE A 41 -4.35 -7.42 14.33
CA ILE A 41 -3.22 -8.28 14.68
C ILE A 41 -1.93 -7.44 14.58
N PRO A 42 -1.23 -7.19 15.70
CA PRO A 42 0.04 -6.46 15.66
C PRO A 42 1.16 -7.31 15.02
N ASN A 43 2.06 -6.66 14.30
CA ASN A 43 3.27 -7.29 13.79
C ASN A 43 4.27 -7.59 14.92
N ASP A 44 5.24 -8.48 14.64
CA ASP A 44 6.35 -8.81 15.54
C ASP A 44 7.12 -7.53 15.97
N SER A 45 7.52 -7.47 17.24
CA SER A 45 8.23 -6.32 17.79
C SER A 45 9.50 -5.96 17.02
N ARG A 46 10.17 -6.94 16.39
CA ARG A 46 11.37 -6.73 15.56
C ARG A 46 11.10 -5.97 14.27
N PHE A 47 9.85 -6.00 13.78
CA PHE A 47 9.43 -5.23 12.62
C PHE A 47 8.99 -3.82 13.03
N VAL A 48 8.29 -3.69 14.14
CA VAL A 48 7.70 -2.41 14.59
C VAL A 48 8.74 -1.47 15.22
N LEU A 49 9.81 -2.02 15.82
CA LEU A 49 10.80 -1.25 16.56
C LEU A 49 12.14 -1.16 15.81
N VAL A 50 12.72 0.04 15.77
CA VAL A 50 14.09 0.27 15.27
C VAL A 50 14.98 0.74 16.42
N THR A 51 16.01 -0.05 16.74
CA THR A 51 16.98 0.27 17.79
C THR A 51 18.29 0.75 17.16
N TYR A 52 18.63 2.01 17.38
CA TYR A 52 19.92 2.57 16.96
C TYR A 52 20.93 2.49 18.11
N GLY A 53 22.06 1.78 17.93
CA GLY A 53 23.22 1.87 18.82
C GLY A 53 23.57 0.64 19.67
N LEU A 54 22.97 -0.54 19.44
CA LEU A 54 23.35 -1.78 20.14
C LEU A 54 24.62 -2.46 19.58
N GLN A 55 25.47 -1.73 18.83
CA GLN A 55 26.70 -2.29 18.24
C GLN A 55 27.88 -2.41 19.20
N ASN A 56 27.78 -1.89 20.43
CA ASN A 56 28.82 -2.11 21.44
C ASN A 56 28.59 -3.46 22.12
N ALA A 57 29.19 -4.48 21.52
CA ALA A 57 29.16 -5.87 21.94
C ALA A 57 29.96 -6.10 23.24
N MET A 58 29.39 -5.79 24.41
CA MET A 58 29.85 -6.36 25.70
C MET A 58 28.74 -6.50 26.77
N GLU A 59 27.49 -6.15 26.47
CA GLU A 59 26.36 -6.35 27.40
C GLU A 59 25.25 -7.16 26.74
N THR A 60 24.55 -7.97 27.53
CA THR A 60 23.40 -8.77 27.13
C THR A 60 22.46 -7.95 26.24
N PRO A 61 22.04 -8.44 25.06
CA PRO A 61 21.24 -7.63 24.15
C PRO A 61 19.92 -7.25 24.81
N THR A 62 19.76 -5.97 25.12
CA THR A 62 18.50 -5.41 25.64
C THR A 62 17.40 -5.69 24.63
N ARG A 63 16.44 -6.55 25.01
CA ARG A 63 15.29 -6.88 24.17
C ARG A 63 14.18 -5.88 24.42
N TYR A 64 13.76 -5.20 23.36
CA TYR A 64 12.59 -4.33 23.39
C TYR A 64 11.37 -5.09 22.89
N HIS A 65 10.24 -4.89 23.56
CA HIS A 65 8.95 -5.47 23.21
C HIS A 65 7.95 -4.35 22.95
N PHE A 66 7.17 -4.50 21.87
CA PHE A 66 6.05 -3.63 21.57
C PHE A 66 4.78 -4.27 22.13
N GLU A 67 4.10 -3.55 23.02
CA GLU A 67 2.87 -3.99 23.66
C GLU A 67 1.77 -2.94 23.48
N VAL A 68 0.56 -3.40 23.12
CA VAL A 68 -0.63 -2.56 23.05
C VAL A 68 -1.37 -2.67 24.38
N VAL A 69 -1.25 -1.63 25.22
CA VAL A 69 -1.84 -1.60 26.57
C VAL A 69 -3.36 -1.40 26.55
N ASN A 70 -3.85 -0.53 25.66
CA ASN A 70 -5.27 -0.21 25.55
C ASN A 70 -5.58 0.24 24.12
N MET A 71 -6.75 -0.14 23.62
CA MET A 71 -7.24 0.23 22.30
C MET A 71 -8.68 0.74 22.43
N LYS A 72 -8.97 1.88 21.78
CA LYS A 72 -10.31 2.46 21.72
C LYS A 72 -10.66 2.77 20.27
N LEU A 73 -11.86 2.36 19.85
CA LEU A 73 -12.41 2.69 18.55
C LEU A 73 -13.42 3.82 18.68
N TYR A 74 -13.18 4.92 17.98
CA TYR A 74 -14.13 6.04 17.89
C TYR A 74 -14.86 5.95 16.55
N VAL A 75 -16.18 5.78 16.60
CA VAL A 75 -17.04 5.65 15.40
C VAL A 75 -18.00 6.83 15.34
N LYS A 76 -18.09 7.46 14.16
CA LYS A 76 -19.10 8.49 13.89
C LYS A 76 -20.42 7.82 13.47
N LYS A 77 -21.49 8.09 14.21
CA LYS A 77 -22.86 7.68 13.86
C LYS A 77 -23.67 8.89 13.43
N VAL A 78 -24.65 8.68 12.56
CA VAL A 78 -25.55 9.72 12.04
C VAL A 78 -26.97 9.31 12.36
N ASP A 79 -27.69 10.18 13.06
CA ASP A 79 -29.11 9.99 13.33
C ASP A 79 -29.94 10.46 12.12
N LEU A 80 -30.89 9.64 11.71
CA LEU A 80 -31.74 9.88 10.55
C LEU A 80 -33.14 10.30 11.00
N MET A 81 -33.78 11.19 10.24
CA MET A 81 -35.21 11.46 10.40
C MET A 81 -36.03 10.24 9.98
N ASP A 82 -37.14 9.96 10.67
CA ASP A 82 -37.97 8.76 10.44
C ASP A 82 -38.41 8.60 8.98
N GLY A 83 -38.77 9.71 8.31
CA GLY A 83 -39.15 9.69 6.90
C GLY A 83 -38.03 9.21 5.97
N LEU A 84 -36.78 9.60 6.24
CA LEU A 84 -35.62 9.16 5.47
C LEU A 84 -35.27 7.70 5.77
N ALA A 85 -35.37 7.28 7.03
CA ALA A 85 -35.16 5.88 7.41
C ALA A 85 -36.18 4.96 6.71
N LEU A 86 -37.45 5.38 6.62
CA LEU A 86 -38.49 4.64 5.92
C LEU A 86 -38.24 4.59 4.39
N ASP A 87 -37.80 5.69 3.78
CA ASP A 87 -37.46 5.71 2.35
C ASP A 87 -36.29 4.77 2.03
N ILE A 88 -35.23 4.79 2.85
CA ILE A 88 -34.09 3.86 2.71
C ILE A 88 -34.56 2.40 2.84
N ALA A 89 -35.40 2.09 3.83
CA ALA A 89 -35.93 0.75 4.02
C ALA A 89 -36.75 0.26 2.82
N LYS A 90 -37.63 1.10 2.26
CA LYS A 90 -38.40 0.78 1.03
C LYS A 90 -37.50 0.59 -0.19
N ARG A 91 -36.47 1.43 -0.36
CA ARG A 91 -35.52 1.29 -1.47
C ARG A 91 -34.76 -0.04 -1.39
N LEU A 92 -34.35 -0.45 -0.19
CA LEU A 92 -33.67 -1.74 0.04
C LEU A 92 -34.53 -2.97 -0.34
N GLU A 93 -35.85 -2.84 -0.43
CA GLU A 93 -36.72 -3.92 -0.93
C GLU A 93 -36.56 -4.15 -2.44
N THR A 94 -36.16 -3.11 -3.18
CA THR A 94 -36.06 -3.15 -4.65
C THR A 94 -34.62 -3.13 -5.17
N LYS A 95 -33.71 -2.48 -4.44
CA LYS A 95 -32.31 -2.30 -4.83
C LYS A 95 -31.39 -2.41 -3.61
N PRO A 96 -30.32 -3.21 -3.68
CA PRO A 96 -29.35 -3.27 -2.60
C PRO A 96 -28.60 -1.94 -2.45
N ALA A 97 -28.14 -1.64 -1.24
CA ALA A 97 -27.18 -0.57 -1.03
C ALA A 97 -25.86 -0.95 -1.69
N ARG A 98 -25.21 0.02 -2.34
CA ARG A 98 -24.01 -0.17 -3.17
C ARG A 98 -22.88 0.70 -2.64
N TYR A 99 -21.76 0.07 -2.33
CA TYR A 99 -20.55 0.70 -1.82
C TYR A 99 -19.41 0.41 -2.78
N SER A 100 -19.02 1.41 -3.55
CA SER A 100 -17.81 1.34 -4.38
C SER A 100 -16.60 1.49 -3.48
N ILE A 101 -15.72 0.49 -3.50
CA ILE A 101 -14.50 0.45 -2.71
C ILE A 101 -13.28 0.32 -3.63
N ARG A 102 -12.14 0.78 -3.13
CA ARG A 102 -10.82 0.48 -3.72
C ARG A 102 -10.25 -0.70 -2.95
N LYS A 103 -10.28 -1.89 -3.56
CA LYS A 103 -9.71 -3.11 -2.98
C LYS A 103 -8.19 -3.06 -3.08
N THR A 104 -7.51 -3.27 -1.97
CA THR A 104 -6.04 -3.32 -1.92
C THR A 104 -5.55 -4.76 -1.97
N MET A 105 -4.67 -5.08 -2.90
CA MET A 105 -4.12 -6.43 -3.10
C MET A 105 -2.60 -6.41 -2.90
N MET A 106 -2.11 -7.16 -1.91
CA MET A 106 -0.68 -7.22 -1.60
C MET A 106 -0.07 -8.52 -2.09
N LYS A 107 1.08 -8.44 -2.76
CA LYS A 107 1.86 -9.62 -3.19
C LYS A 107 3.35 -9.41 -2.96
N PRO A 108 3.98 -10.12 -2.01
CA PRO A 108 5.43 -10.13 -1.88
C PRO A 108 6.07 -11.13 -2.85
N LEU A 109 7.22 -10.77 -3.43
CA LEU A 109 8.00 -11.63 -4.34
C LEU A 109 9.48 -11.57 -3.97
N PHE A 110 10.11 -12.73 -3.74
CA PHE A 110 11.53 -12.81 -3.44
C PHE A 110 12.37 -12.84 -4.73
N ILE A 111 13.42 -12.03 -4.78
CA ILE A 111 14.40 -11.98 -5.86
C ILE A 111 15.75 -12.44 -5.31
N SER A 112 16.26 -13.56 -5.84
CA SER A 112 17.51 -14.15 -5.36
C SER A 112 18.72 -13.28 -5.71
N GLN A 113 19.75 -13.34 -4.86
CA GLN A 113 21.05 -12.71 -5.11
C GLN A 113 21.66 -13.12 -6.46
N GLY A 114 22.54 -12.28 -7.01
CA GLY A 114 23.27 -12.56 -8.25
C GLY A 114 22.47 -12.34 -9.54
N ARG A 115 21.15 -12.10 -9.46
CA ARG A 115 20.31 -11.87 -10.65
C ARG A 115 20.53 -10.46 -11.22
N TYR A 116 20.49 -10.38 -12.55
CA TYR A 116 20.44 -9.11 -13.30
C TYR A 116 19.05 -8.84 -13.90
N GLU A 117 18.17 -9.84 -13.91
CA GLU A 117 16.81 -9.74 -14.44
C GLU A 117 15.83 -10.52 -13.55
N PHE A 118 14.60 -10.03 -13.47
CA PHE A 118 13.51 -10.66 -12.74
C PHE A 118 12.19 -10.41 -13.45
N ASN A 119 11.45 -11.47 -13.73
CA ASN A 119 10.13 -11.41 -14.36
C ASN A 119 9.17 -12.31 -13.58
N ALA A 120 7.97 -11.82 -13.26
CA ALA A 120 6.97 -12.58 -12.52
C ALA A 120 5.54 -12.09 -12.78
N ASN A 121 4.58 -13.00 -12.73
CA ASN A 121 3.16 -12.66 -12.76
C ASN A 121 2.74 -12.04 -11.42
N LEU A 122 1.97 -10.96 -11.46
CA LEU A 122 1.47 -10.22 -10.31
C LEU A 122 0.04 -10.68 -9.97
N PHE A 123 -0.96 -10.20 -10.70
CA PHE A 123 -2.38 -10.50 -10.51
C PHE A 123 -2.93 -11.20 -11.76
N MET A 124 -3.78 -12.22 -11.59
CA MET A 124 -4.23 -13.08 -12.70
C MET A 124 -5.70 -12.88 -13.12
N ASP A 125 -6.55 -12.38 -12.22
CA ASP A 125 -8.00 -12.30 -12.48
C ASP A 125 -8.47 -10.89 -12.81
N GLN A 126 -7.89 -9.89 -12.15
CA GLN A 126 -8.24 -8.49 -12.28
C GLN A 126 -6.98 -7.67 -12.53
N ILE A 127 -7.04 -6.79 -13.53
CA ILE A 127 -6.00 -5.80 -13.77
C ILE A 127 -6.23 -4.65 -12.78
N PRO A 128 -5.31 -4.43 -11.84
CA PRO A 128 -5.41 -3.27 -10.96
C PRO A 128 -5.34 -2.00 -11.79
N ARG A 129 -6.03 -0.96 -11.35
CA ARG A 129 -5.94 0.36 -11.98
C ARG A 129 -4.62 1.06 -11.67
N ARG A 130 -4.00 0.70 -10.54
CA ARG A 130 -2.72 1.23 -10.08
C ARG A 130 -1.92 0.09 -9.46
N ILE A 131 -0.64 0.02 -9.80
CA ILE A 131 0.30 -0.90 -9.21
C ILE A 131 1.45 -0.10 -8.62
N THR A 132 1.67 -0.27 -7.32
CA THR A 132 2.78 0.32 -6.58
C THR A 132 3.78 -0.78 -6.25
N LEU A 133 5.05 -0.54 -6.58
CA LEU A 133 6.16 -1.44 -6.37
C LEU A 133 7.19 -0.78 -5.46
N GLY A 134 7.67 -1.52 -4.47
CA GLY A 134 8.79 -1.14 -3.62
C GLY A 134 9.75 -2.30 -3.45
N LEU A 135 11.05 -2.03 -3.50
CA LEU A 135 12.08 -3.03 -3.23
C LEU A 135 12.69 -2.77 -1.86
N VAL A 136 12.82 -3.82 -1.05
CA VAL A 136 13.49 -3.77 0.26
C VAL A 136 14.46 -4.94 0.37
N SER A 137 15.44 -4.84 1.27
CA SER A 137 16.30 -6.00 1.52
C SER A 137 15.48 -7.10 2.20
N ASN A 138 15.80 -8.37 1.95
CA ASN A 138 15.09 -9.47 2.59
C ASN A 138 15.15 -9.39 4.13
N SER A 139 16.30 -8.93 4.67
CA SER A 139 16.44 -8.70 6.12
C SER A 139 15.53 -7.59 6.66
N ASP A 140 15.29 -6.53 5.88
CA ASP A 140 14.39 -5.45 6.29
C ASP A 140 12.93 -5.92 6.25
N TYR A 141 12.55 -6.72 5.24
CA TYR A 141 11.21 -7.31 5.12
C TYR A 141 10.85 -8.24 6.28
N VAL A 142 11.80 -9.11 6.71
CA VAL A 142 11.60 -10.02 7.84
C VAL A 142 11.58 -9.30 9.19
N GLY A 143 12.11 -8.07 9.27
CA GLY A 143 12.18 -7.27 10.50
C GLY A 143 13.54 -7.36 11.19
N ASN A 144 14.54 -6.67 10.63
CA ASN A 144 15.82 -6.46 11.30
C ASN A 144 15.73 -5.26 12.24
N ILE A 145 15.86 -5.49 13.54
CA ILE A 145 15.71 -4.46 14.59
C ILE A 145 16.69 -3.28 14.46
N SER A 146 17.82 -3.45 13.76
CA SER A 146 18.81 -2.38 13.56
C SER A 146 18.54 -1.53 12.31
N ARG A 147 17.57 -1.92 11.48
CA ARG A 147 17.27 -1.30 10.19
C ARG A 147 15.75 -1.03 10.09
N SER A 148 15.38 -0.12 9.20
CA SER A 148 13.96 0.19 8.98
C SER A 148 13.37 -0.74 7.92
N PRO A 149 12.20 -1.37 8.16
CA PRO A 149 11.49 -2.11 7.12
C PRO A 149 10.97 -1.20 5.99
N PHE A 150 10.87 0.11 6.24
CA PHE A 150 10.40 1.12 5.27
C PHE A 150 11.54 1.75 4.46
N ASN A 151 12.71 1.10 4.41
CA ASN A 151 13.85 1.57 3.61
C ASN A 151 13.77 1.02 2.18
N PHE A 152 12.92 1.64 1.36
CA PHE A 152 12.72 1.27 -0.05
C PHE A 152 13.89 1.74 -0.90
N GLN A 153 14.72 0.80 -1.35
CA GLN A 153 15.94 1.08 -2.09
C GLN A 153 15.76 0.76 -3.57
N HIS A 154 16.51 1.46 -4.41
CA HIS A 154 16.47 1.24 -5.86
C HIS A 154 17.27 0.00 -6.30
N PHE A 155 18.18 -0.54 -5.49
CA PHE A 155 19.05 -1.70 -5.81
C PHE A 155 19.70 -1.67 -7.20
N ASN A 156 20.00 -0.47 -7.71
CA ASN A 156 20.50 -0.24 -9.06
C ASN A 156 19.63 -0.85 -10.17
N VAL A 157 18.30 -0.83 -10.02
CA VAL A 157 17.37 -1.09 -11.12
C VAL A 157 17.73 -0.20 -12.31
N ARG A 158 17.81 -0.79 -13.51
CA ARG A 158 18.02 -0.10 -14.79
C ARG A 158 16.69 0.19 -15.48
N GLU A 159 15.81 -0.81 -15.46
CA GLU A 159 14.52 -0.77 -16.17
C GLU A 159 13.49 -1.51 -15.32
N ILE A 160 12.30 -0.96 -15.21
CA ILE A 160 11.15 -1.59 -14.55
C ILE A 160 9.88 -1.30 -15.33
N SER A 161 9.09 -2.33 -15.59
CA SER A 161 7.83 -2.20 -16.32
C SER A 161 6.79 -3.20 -15.86
N ILE A 162 5.53 -2.83 -16.07
CA ILE A 162 4.38 -3.70 -15.93
C ILE A 162 3.86 -4.07 -17.32
N ILE A 163 3.66 -5.36 -17.58
CA ILE A 163 2.87 -5.84 -18.71
C ILE A 163 1.44 -6.03 -18.23
N ALA A 164 0.48 -5.39 -18.88
CA ALA A 164 -0.96 -5.64 -18.70
C ALA A 164 -1.63 -5.74 -20.08
N ASN A 165 -2.38 -6.82 -20.34
CA ASN A 165 -3.03 -7.06 -21.64
C ASN A 165 -2.11 -6.86 -22.86
N GLY A 166 -0.87 -7.34 -22.78
CA GLY A 166 0.12 -7.23 -23.86
C GLY A 166 0.69 -5.82 -24.08
N ARG A 167 0.36 -4.85 -23.22
CA ARG A 167 0.93 -3.49 -23.25
C ARG A 167 1.91 -3.29 -22.10
N ASN A 168 2.99 -2.57 -22.38
CA ASN A 168 3.99 -2.18 -21.38
C ASN A 168 3.62 -0.83 -20.74
N TYR A 169 3.82 -0.75 -19.43
CA TYR A 169 3.66 0.45 -18.62
C TYR A 169 4.96 0.72 -17.86
N PRO A 170 5.58 1.91 -18.01
CA PRO A 170 5.26 2.91 -19.03
C PRO A 170 5.52 2.37 -20.45
N GLN A 171 4.87 2.98 -21.45
CA GLN A 171 5.08 2.60 -22.86
C GLN A 171 6.50 2.90 -23.33
N ALA A 172 7.04 4.07 -22.95
CA ALA A 172 8.45 4.39 -23.13
C ALA A 172 9.22 3.89 -21.89
N PRO A 173 10.14 2.93 -22.04
CA PRO A 173 10.83 2.32 -20.91
C PRO A 173 11.61 3.36 -20.11
N TYR A 174 11.81 3.07 -18.83
CA TYR A 174 12.79 3.79 -18.04
C TYR A 174 14.20 3.35 -18.42
N ASP A 175 15.13 4.28 -18.30
CA ASP A 175 16.56 4.01 -18.42
C ASP A 175 17.25 4.70 -17.24
N PHE A 176 17.22 4.01 -16.09
CA PHE A 176 17.71 4.56 -14.84
C PHE A 176 19.21 4.47 -14.71
N ASP A 177 19.76 5.54 -14.15
CA ASP A 177 21.13 5.61 -13.68
C ASP A 177 21.15 6.38 -12.38
N TYR A 178 21.12 5.65 -11.27
CA TYR A 178 21.08 6.23 -9.94
C TYR A 178 22.39 6.91 -9.55
N GLU A 179 23.54 6.49 -10.12
CA GLU A 179 24.84 7.09 -9.85
C GLU A 179 24.92 8.49 -10.47
N ASN A 180 24.34 8.67 -11.67
CA ASN A 180 24.29 9.95 -12.36
C ASN A 180 22.98 10.75 -12.12
N GLY A 181 22.14 10.34 -11.17
CA GLY A 181 20.93 11.09 -10.82
C GLY A 181 19.75 10.94 -11.80
N LYS A 182 19.81 9.99 -12.73
CA LYS A 182 18.80 9.73 -13.76
C LYS A 182 17.66 8.85 -13.23
N TYR A 183 16.83 9.42 -12.37
CA TYR A 183 15.60 8.80 -11.85
C TYR A 183 14.43 9.79 -11.70
N ILE A 184 14.61 11.04 -12.14
CA ILE A 184 13.64 12.13 -12.01
C ILE A 184 12.29 11.77 -12.65
N ARG A 185 12.30 11.08 -13.79
CA ARG A 185 11.06 10.68 -14.47
C ARG A 185 10.20 9.77 -13.58
N ALA A 186 10.78 8.73 -12.96
CA ALA A 186 10.00 7.86 -12.07
C ALA A 186 9.52 8.59 -10.81
N PHE A 187 10.29 9.56 -10.29
CA PHE A 187 9.83 10.42 -9.20
C PHE A 187 8.63 11.29 -9.63
N ASN A 188 8.66 11.87 -10.84
CA ASN A 188 7.53 12.62 -11.38
C ASN A 188 6.31 11.71 -11.59
N ASP A 189 6.49 10.58 -12.27
CA ASP A 189 5.44 9.61 -12.57
C ASP A 189 4.79 9.07 -11.29
N MET A 190 5.58 8.85 -10.21
CA MET A 190 5.06 8.51 -8.89
C MET A 190 4.11 9.59 -8.37
N ASN A 191 4.54 10.85 -8.36
CA ASN A 191 3.72 11.96 -7.87
C ASN A 191 2.47 12.19 -8.73
N GLU A 192 2.56 11.96 -10.03
CA GLU A 192 1.43 12.03 -10.95
C GLU A 192 0.41 10.91 -10.68
N ALA A 193 0.88 9.67 -10.54
CA ALA A 193 0.01 8.51 -10.32
C ALA A 193 -0.67 8.48 -8.94
N ILE A 194 -0.12 9.17 -7.94
CA ILE A 194 -0.77 9.38 -6.63
C ILE A 194 -1.57 10.67 -6.55
N GLY A 195 -1.62 11.44 -7.65
CA GLY A 195 -2.42 12.65 -7.74
C GLY A 195 -1.84 13.88 -7.05
N LEU A 196 -0.54 13.91 -6.79
CA LEU A 196 0.16 15.04 -6.19
C LEU A 196 0.86 15.93 -7.21
N ALA A 197 1.08 15.46 -8.44
CA ALA A 197 1.63 16.30 -9.50
C ALA A 197 0.75 17.54 -9.72
N ASN A 198 1.39 18.70 -9.84
CA ASN A 198 0.74 20.01 -10.01
C ASN A 198 -0.24 20.40 -8.87
N SER A 199 -0.17 19.73 -7.72
CA SER A 199 -0.89 20.12 -6.51
C SER A 199 0.01 20.91 -5.55
N THR A 200 -0.60 21.60 -4.59
CA THR A 200 0.12 22.20 -3.44
C THR A 200 0.39 21.20 -2.32
N GLU A 201 -0.10 19.96 -2.48
CA GLU A 201 0.02 18.89 -1.50
C GLU A 201 1.34 18.12 -1.71
N SER A 202 1.81 17.43 -0.67
CA SER A 202 3.05 16.67 -0.71
C SER A 202 2.94 15.38 0.08
N ASN A 203 3.53 14.29 -0.44
CA ASN A 203 3.72 13.03 0.27
C ASN A 203 4.92 13.06 1.24
N GLY A 204 5.65 14.18 1.31
CA GLY A 204 6.82 14.35 2.17
C GLY A 204 8.10 13.65 1.68
N ILE A 205 8.07 12.98 0.53
CA ILE A 205 9.25 12.31 -0.07
C ILE A 205 9.96 13.31 -0.98
N THR A 206 11.19 13.68 -0.62
CA THR A 206 12.01 14.52 -1.49
C THR A 206 12.65 13.71 -2.62
N LEU A 207 13.04 14.38 -3.71
CA LEU A 207 13.78 13.74 -4.80
C LEU A 207 15.06 13.03 -4.31
N GLN A 208 15.78 13.62 -3.34
CA GLN A 208 16.98 13.01 -2.76
C GLN A 208 16.66 11.79 -1.91
N GLN A 209 15.53 11.79 -1.20
CA GLN A 209 15.07 10.61 -0.46
C GLN A 209 14.63 9.49 -1.41
N TYR A 210 13.95 9.85 -2.50
CA TYR A 210 13.53 8.90 -3.52
C TYR A 210 14.72 8.14 -4.13
N GLY A 211 15.80 8.85 -4.46
CA GLY A 211 17.03 8.25 -4.99
C GLY A 211 17.83 7.40 -4.01
N LYS A 212 17.43 7.29 -2.73
CA LYS A 212 18.22 6.61 -1.68
C LYS A 212 17.42 5.62 -0.84
N THR A 213 16.33 6.08 -0.23
CA THR A 213 15.63 5.35 0.86
C THR A 213 14.12 5.22 0.67
N HIS A 214 13.53 5.92 -0.30
CA HIS A 214 12.08 5.93 -0.57
C HIS A 214 11.80 5.72 -2.07
N CYS A 215 12.52 4.79 -2.70
CA CYS A 215 12.33 4.48 -4.11
C CYS A 215 11.09 3.60 -4.30
N ILE A 216 9.99 4.23 -4.71
CA ILE A 216 8.70 3.59 -4.94
C ILE A 216 8.28 3.85 -6.39
N TYR A 217 7.91 2.81 -7.12
CA TYR A 217 7.44 2.94 -8.50
C TYR A 217 5.93 2.80 -8.51
N VAL A 218 5.22 3.74 -9.11
CA VAL A 218 3.76 3.72 -9.18
C VAL A 218 3.35 3.79 -10.64
N PHE A 219 2.61 2.78 -11.08
CA PHE A 219 2.14 2.64 -12.46
C PHE A 219 0.64 2.87 -12.48
N ASN A 220 0.19 3.92 -13.18
CA ASN A 220 -1.22 4.13 -13.49
C ASN A 220 -1.59 3.32 -14.75
N LEU A 221 -2.57 2.43 -14.62
CA LEU A 221 -3.09 1.54 -15.65
C LEU A 221 -4.51 1.94 -16.10
N THR A 222 -5.05 3.02 -15.56
CA THR A 222 -6.35 3.59 -15.98
C THR A 222 -6.30 4.04 -17.44
N ASN A 223 -7.45 3.99 -18.13
CA ASN A 223 -7.53 4.44 -19.53
C ASN A 223 -7.43 5.96 -19.68
N SER A 224 -7.89 6.70 -18.66
CA SER A 224 -7.89 8.17 -18.64
C SER A 224 -6.51 8.75 -18.39
N GLY A 225 -5.56 7.99 -17.83
CA GLY A 225 -4.30 8.55 -17.30
C GLY A 225 -4.49 9.38 -16.03
N GLU A 226 -5.74 9.71 -15.69
CA GLU A 226 -6.16 10.45 -14.50
C GLU A 226 -6.89 9.50 -13.56
N ASP A 227 -6.34 9.29 -12.35
CA ASP A 227 -7.04 8.66 -11.21
C ASP A 227 -7.60 9.72 -10.24
N GLN A 228 -7.59 10.99 -10.66
CA GLN A 228 -8.10 12.13 -9.89
C GLN A 228 -9.64 12.15 -9.97
N GLY A 229 -10.31 12.10 -8.81
CA GLY A 229 -11.75 12.41 -8.73
C GLY A 229 -12.69 11.27 -8.32
N GLY A 230 -12.18 10.16 -7.77
CA GLY A 230 -13.06 9.09 -7.26
C GLY A 230 -13.89 8.41 -8.36
N THR A 231 -13.42 8.48 -9.61
CA THR A 231 -14.06 7.84 -10.75
C THR A 231 -13.89 6.32 -10.64
N PHE A 232 -15.01 5.62 -10.75
CA PHE A 232 -15.04 4.17 -10.88
C PHE A 232 -14.71 3.84 -12.34
N ASP A 233 -13.61 3.14 -12.59
CA ASP A 233 -13.23 2.70 -13.93
C ASP A 233 -13.80 1.30 -14.16
N LEU A 234 -13.93 0.91 -15.43
CA LEU A 234 -14.47 -0.39 -15.76
C LEU A 234 -13.51 -1.48 -15.24
N ILE A 235 -14.03 -2.44 -14.47
CA ILE A 235 -13.25 -3.60 -14.01
C ILE A 235 -12.78 -4.37 -15.24
N LYS A 236 -11.45 -4.48 -15.39
CA LYS A 236 -10.82 -5.22 -16.48
C LYS A 236 -10.30 -6.54 -15.97
N ASN A 237 -10.78 -7.62 -16.56
CA ASN A 237 -10.24 -8.94 -16.32
C ASN A 237 -8.95 -9.12 -17.12
N GLY A 238 -7.97 -9.78 -16.52
CA GLY A 238 -6.72 -10.11 -17.19
C GLY A 238 -5.54 -10.21 -16.23
N THR A 239 -4.39 -10.52 -16.82
CA THR A 239 -3.17 -10.79 -16.09
C THR A 239 -2.22 -9.60 -16.14
N THR A 240 -1.50 -9.37 -15.05
CA THR A 240 -0.39 -8.43 -14.96
C THR A 240 0.91 -9.16 -14.65
N ALA A 241 2.01 -8.68 -15.22
CA ALA A 241 3.35 -9.18 -14.93
C ALA A 241 4.32 -8.01 -14.74
N VAL A 242 5.34 -8.21 -13.92
CA VAL A 242 6.44 -7.26 -13.72
C VAL A 242 7.68 -7.77 -14.44
N ASN A 243 8.42 -6.87 -15.07
CA ASN A 243 9.77 -7.10 -15.56
C ASN A 243 10.71 -6.08 -14.92
N ILE A 244 11.85 -6.55 -14.40
CA ILE A 244 12.88 -5.72 -13.77
C ILE A 244 14.23 -6.14 -14.33
N LYS A 245 15.05 -5.16 -14.73
CA LYS A 245 16.46 -5.35 -15.05
C LYS A 245 17.32 -4.49 -14.15
N PHE A 246 18.49 -4.96 -13.76
CA PHE A 246 19.41 -4.28 -12.85
C PHE A 246 20.74 -3.96 -13.53
N ASN A 247 21.32 -2.80 -13.22
CA ASN A 247 22.67 -2.40 -13.63
C ASN A 247 23.76 -3.15 -12.83
N LYS A 248 23.43 -3.61 -11.62
CA LYS A 248 24.30 -4.42 -10.77
C LYS A 248 23.54 -5.67 -10.32
N ALA A 249 24.26 -6.76 -10.07
CA ALA A 249 23.64 -7.96 -9.54
C ALA A 249 22.89 -7.66 -8.23
N VAL A 250 21.74 -8.32 -8.03
CA VAL A 250 21.02 -8.28 -6.75
C VAL A 250 21.98 -8.66 -5.62
N PRO A 251 22.04 -7.87 -4.53
CA PRO A 251 23.02 -8.07 -3.48
C PRO A 251 22.82 -9.38 -2.71
N ASP A 252 23.86 -9.78 -1.98
CA ASP A 252 23.84 -10.95 -1.12
C ASP A 252 22.68 -10.90 -0.12
N GLY A 253 22.07 -12.07 0.12
CA GLY A 253 20.87 -12.20 0.95
C GLY A 253 19.54 -11.94 0.22
N GLY A 254 19.59 -11.47 -1.02
CA GLY A 254 18.41 -11.24 -1.86
C GLY A 254 17.56 -10.05 -1.43
N ILE A 255 16.58 -9.71 -2.26
CA ILE A 255 15.67 -8.58 -2.04
C ILE A 255 14.23 -9.03 -2.16
N MET A 256 13.33 -8.32 -1.48
CA MET A 256 11.89 -8.52 -1.54
C MET A 256 11.27 -7.39 -2.35
N LEU A 257 10.52 -7.77 -3.38
CA LEU A 257 9.62 -6.90 -4.11
C LEU A 257 8.25 -6.93 -3.43
N ILE A 258 7.84 -5.79 -2.89
CA ILE A 258 6.51 -5.57 -2.34
C ILE A 258 5.66 -4.97 -3.46
N VAL A 259 4.60 -5.69 -3.82
CA VAL A 259 3.64 -5.27 -4.84
C VAL A 259 2.32 -4.95 -4.16
N MET A 260 1.80 -3.75 -4.41
CA MET A 260 0.47 -3.33 -4.01
C MET A 260 -0.33 -3.00 -5.27
N GLY A 261 -1.38 -3.75 -5.54
CA GLY A 261 -2.34 -3.45 -6.58
C GLY A 261 -3.59 -2.84 -5.97
N GLU A 262 -4.15 -1.83 -6.62
CA GLU A 262 -5.46 -1.28 -6.25
C GLU A 262 -6.44 -1.55 -7.37
N ALA A 263 -7.59 -2.09 -7.03
CA ALA A 263 -8.64 -2.39 -7.99
C ALA A 263 -9.99 -1.90 -7.50
N ASP A 264 -10.88 -1.60 -8.44
CA ASP A 264 -12.26 -1.29 -8.11
C ASP A 264 -13.03 -2.55 -7.74
N SER A 265 -13.83 -2.45 -6.70
CA SER A 265 -14.84 -3.46 -6.38
C SER A 265 -16.10 -2.80 -5.81
N LEU A 266 -17.22 -3.51 -5.94
CA LEU A 266 -18.51 -3.11 -5.44
C LEU A 266 -18.98 -4.09 -4.36
N ILE A 267 -19.23 -3.56 -3.17
CA ILE A 267 -19.91 -4.27 -2.09
C ILE A 267 -21.40 -3.91 -2.15
N MET A 268 -22.24 -4.93 -2.13
CA MET A 268 -23.70 -4.81 -2.12
C MET A 268 -24.26 -5.37 -0.83
N LEU A 269 -25.17 -4.62 -0.21
CA LEU A 269 -25.91 -5.03 0.98
C LEU A 269 -27.40 -5.07 0.65
N ASP A 270 -28.00 -6.24 0.80
CA ASP A 270 -29.44 -6.42 0.58
C ASP A 270 -30.29 -6.01 1.79
N ARG A 271 -31.61 -6.20 1.69
CA ARG A 271 -32.56 -5.96 2.79
C ARG A 271 -32.20 -6.70 4.07
N ASN A 272 -31.67 -7.92 3.96
CA ASN A 272 -31.31 -8.79 5.09
C ASN A 272 -29.89 -8.56 5.58
N ARG A 273 -29.17 -7.57 5.01
CA ARG A 273 -27.75 -7.30 5.27
C ARG A 273 -26.82 -8.41 4.82
N THR A 274 -27.28 -9.26 3.89
CA THR A 274 -26.41 -10.20 3.20
C THR A 274 -25.45 -9.41 2.31
N ILE A 275 -24.17 -9.73 2.41
CA ILE A 275 -23.12 -9.12 1.60
C ILE A 275 -22.96 -9.90 0.30
N ALA A 276 -22.93 -9.17 -0.81
CA ALA A 276 -22.49 -9.69 -2.11
C ALA A 276 -21.40 -8.78 -2.69
N SER A 277 -20.40 -9.35 -3.35
CA SER A 277 -19.35 -8.61 -4.07
C SER A 277 -19.39 -8.95 -5.56
N ASP A 278 -18.95 -8.00 -6.38
CA ASP A 278 -18.79 -8.18 -7.84
C ASP A 278 -17.52 -8.92 -8.23
N THR A 279 -16.51 -8.95 -7.35
CA THR A 279 -15.27 -9.70 -7.49
C THR A 279 -15.25 -10.87 -6.51
N THR A 280 -14.62 -11.98 -6.91
CA THR A 280 -14.39 -13.12 -6.01
C THR A 280 -13.63 -12.64 -4.78
N ILE A 281 -14.18 -12.93 -3.59
CA ILE A 281 -13.61 -12.53 -2.29
C ILE A 281 -12.26 -13.21 -2.10
#